data_AF-A0A1X0K0J0-F1
#
_entry.id   AF-A0A1X0K0J0-F1
#
_cell.length_a   1.000
_cell.length_b   1.000
_cell.length_c   1.000
_cell.angle_alpha   90.00
_cell.angle_beta   90.00
_cell.angle_gamma   90.00
#
_symmetry.space_group_name_H-M   'P 1'
#
loop_
_entity.id
_entity.type
_entity.pdbx_description
1 polymer ?
#
loop_
_entity_poly.entity_id
_entity_poly.type
_entity_poly.pdbx_seq_one_letter_code
_entity_poly.pdbx_strand_id
1 'polypeptide(L)'
;MSKWLLRGLVFAALMVIVRLLQGAMINAWETRAGLISLILVLLYAVIVFVWGLADGRADARANPDPDRRGDLSMTWLLAGLFAGIVSGAVAWFIHLFYKSLYVEGLINELTTFAAFTALLVFLIALLGVTIGRWLVDRNAPPVTRHRSGDDERADTDVFAAVNQPEGERTEEYETVETRRDK
;
A
#
# COMPACT_ATOMS: atom_id res chain seq x y z
N MET A 1 -10.20 0.18 -12.43
CA MET A 1 -10.57 1.14 -11.38
C MET A 1 -11.35 0.54 -10.19
N SER A 2 -11.70 -0.75 -10.20
CA SER A 2 -12.59 -1.39 -9.18
C SER A 2 -11.90 -2.19 -8.06
N LYS A 3 -10.55 -2.33 -8.06
CA LYS A 3 -9.85 -3.25 -7.13
C LYS A 3 -9.96 -2.83 -5.66
N TRP A 4 -10.02 -1.54 -5.36
CA TRP A 4 -10.19 -1.04 -3.98
C TRP A 4 -11.65 -1.13 -3.52
N LEU A 5 -12.61 -0.84 -4.41
CA LEU A 5 -14.05 -0.92 -4.13
C LEU A 5 -14.48 -2.34 -3.77
N LEU A 6 -14.04 -3.35 -4.53
CA LEU A 6 -14.39 -4.74 -4.24
C LEU A 6 -13.89 -5.17 -2.85
N ARG A 7 -12.63 -4.86 -2.53
CA ARG A 7 -12.04 -5.14 -1.20
C ARG A 7 -12.83 -4.43 -0.11
N GLY A 8 -13.04 -3.12 -0.27
CA GLY A 8 -13.80 -2.32 0.69
C GLY A 8 -15.22 -2.85 0.92
N LEU A 9 -15.91 -3.27 -0.15
CA LEU A 9 -17.25 -3.84 -0.05
C LEU A 9 -17.26 -5.19 0.69
N VAL A 10 -16.32 -6.09 0.38
CA VAL A 10 -16.20 -7.38 1.07
C VAL A 10 -15.90 -7.17 2.56
N PHE A 11 -14.98 -6.27 2.89
CA PHE A 11 -14.65 -5.95 4.27
C PHE A 11 -15.75 -5.19 5.00
N ALA A 12 -16.57 -4.39 4.30
CA ALA A 12 -17.76 -3.76 4.86
C ALA A 12 -18.77 -4.84 5.26
N ALA A 13 -19.11 -5.75 4.34
CA ALA A 13 -20.06 -6.82 4.58
C ALA A 13 -19.59 -7.75 5.71
N LEU A 14 -18.31 -8.11 5.69
CA LEU A 14 -17.71 -8.95 6.73
C LEU A 14 -17.74 -8.25 8.10
N MET A 15 -17.48 -6.95 8.16
CA MET A 15 -17.54 -6.18 9.40
C MET A 15 -18.97 -6.11 9.95
N VAL A 16 -19.98 -5.94 9.09
CA VAL A 16 -21.39 -6.01 9.50
C VAL A 16 -21.69 -7.38 10.13
N ILE A 17 -21.29 -8.49 9.48
CA ILE A 17 -21.49 -9.84 10.02
C ILE A 17 -20.81 -10.00 11.38
N VAL A 18 -19.56 -9.56 11.51
CA VAL A 18 -18.82 -9.60 12.78
C VAL A 18 -19.57 -8.86 13.88
N ARG A 19 -20.15 -7.69 13.58
CA ARG A 19 -20.91 -6.92 14.57
C ARG A 19 -22.24 -7.57 14.94
N LEU A 20 -22.93 -8.19 13.99
CA LEU A 20 -24.14 -8.98 14.28
C LEU A 20 -23.82 -10.14 15.22
N LEU A 21 -22.74 -10.88 14.94
CA LEU A 21 -22.27 -11.99 15.78
C LEU A 21 -21.85 -11.48 17.16
N GLN A 22 -21.11 -10.37 17.22
CA GLN A 22 -20.68 -9.75 18.46
C GLN A 22 -21.90 -9.37 19.32
N GLY A 23 -22.90 -8.70 18.75
CA GLY A 23 -24.13 -8.33 19.46
C GLY A 23 -24.90 -9.55 19.98
N ALA A 24 -25.07 -10.59 19.16
CA ALA A 24 -25.77 -11.81 19.56
C ALA A 24 -25.02 -12.58 20.67
N MET A 25 -23.69 -12.73 20.53
CA MET A 25 -22.88 -13.47 21.49
C MET A 25 -22.71 -12.75 22.82
N ILE A 26 -22.52 -11.42 22.80
CA ILE A 26 -22.41 -10.61 24.02
C ILE A 26 -23.73 -10.67 24.80
N ASN A 27 -24.87 -10.60 24.10
CA ASN A 27 -26.18 -10.70 24.74
C ASN A 27 -26.40 -12.08 25.41
N ALA A 28 -25.81 -13.15 24.87
CA ALA A 28 -25.89 -14.49 25.47
C ALA A 28 -24.88 -14.72 26.61
N TRP A 29 -23.70 -14.10 26.56
CA TRP A 29 -22.59 -14.30 27.50
C TRP A 29 -21.92 -12.98 27.92
N GLU A 30 -22.66 -12.15 28.63
CA GLU A 30 -22.25 -10.79 29.01
C GLU A 30 -20.92 -10.77 29.81
N THR A 31 -20.70 -11.75 30.69
CA THR A 31 -19.47 -11.85 31.50
C THR A 31 -18.18 -12.03 30.69
N ARG A 32 -18.30 -12.43 29.42
CA ARG A 32 -17.16 -12.65 28.50
C ARG A 32 -17.12 -11.66 27.34
N ALA A 33 -17.86 -10.56 27.42
CA ALA A 33 -18.01 -9.61 26.31
C ALA A 33 -16.67 -9.10 25.74
N GLY A 34 -15.70 -8.82 26.62
CA GLY A 34 -14.36 -8.39 26.22
C GLY A 34 -13.60 -9.45 25.42
N LEU A 35 -13.64 -10.71 25.85
CA LEU A 35 -12.97 -11.83 25.17
C LEU A 35 -13.60 -12.12 23.81
N ILE A 36 -14.94 -12.10 23.73
CA ILE A 36 -15.69 -12.30 22.47
C ILE A 36 -15.28 -11.23 21.46
N SER A 37 -15.27 -9.96 21.87
CA SER A 37 -14.90 -8.83 21.02
C SER A 37 -13.45 -8.95 20.53
N LEU A 38 -12.52 -9.29 21.42
CA LEU A 38 -11.12 -9.47 21.07
C LEU A 38 -10.92 -10.57 20.02
N ILE A 39 -11.54 -11.74 20.22
CA ILE A 39 -11.41 -12.87 19.29
C ILE A 39 -11.99 -12.53 17.92
N LEU A 40 -13.17 -11.91 17.87
CA LEU A 40 -13.81 -11.54 16.60
C LEU A 40 -12.98 -10.50 15.82
N VAL A 41 -12.43 -9.49 16.52
CA VAL A 41 -11.53 -8.50 15.92
C VAL A 41 -10.24 -9.15 15.42
N LEU A 42 -9.67 -10.10 16.17
CA LEU A 42 -8.48 -10.84 15.73
C LEU A 42 -8.76 -11.70 14.51
N LEU A 43 -9.90 -12.40 14.45
CA LEU A 43 -10.29 -13.19 13.28
C LEU A 43 -10.47 -12.29 12.06
N TYR A 44 -11.12 -11.14 12.22
CA TYR A 44 -11.23 -10.13 11.18
C TYR A 44 -9.85 -9.67 10.69
N ALA A 45 -8.94 -9.33 11.62
CA ALA A 45 -7.59 -8.92 11.30
C ALA A 45 -6.82 -10.02 10.55
N VAL A 46 -6.94 -11.30 10.93
CA VAL A 46 -6.30 -12.41 10.22
C VAL A 46 -6.78 -12.49 8.77
N ILE A 47 -8.08 -12.34 8.51
CA ILE A 47 -8.63 -12.36 7.15
C ILE A 47 -8.05 -11.21 6.31
N VAL A 48 -8.03 -10.00 6.88
CA VAL A 48 -7.41 -8.82 6.25
C VAL A 48 -5.94 -9.09 5.96
N PHE A 49 -5.20 -9.62 6.93
CA PHE A 49 -3.78 -9.90 6.83
C PHE A 49 -3.46 -10.89 5.71
N VAL A 50 -4.21 -12.00 5.63
CA VAL A 50 -4.00 -13.04 4.62
C VAL A 50 -4.24 -12.48 3.21
N TRP A 51 -5.25 -11.64 3.03
CA TRP A 51 -5.48 -10.99 1.74
C TRP A 51 -4.38 -9.98 1.42
N GLY A 52 -3.99 -9.13 2.38
CA GLY A 52 -2.85 -8.22 2.22
C GLY A 52 -1.57 -8.95 1.82
N LEU A 53 -1.30 -10.10 2.46
CA LEU A 53 -0.17 -10.97 2.15
C LEU A 53 -0.23 -11.52 0.72
N ALA A 54 -1.40 -11.99 0.29
CA ALA A 54 -1.61 -12.46 -1.07
C ALA A 54 -1.41 -11.33 -2.11
N ASP A 55 -1.92 -10.13 -1.82
CA ASP A 55 -1.76 -8.96 -2.68
C ASP A 55 -0.29 -8.52 -2.77
N GLY A 56 0.45 -8.47 -1.65
CA GLY A 56 1.87 -8.12 -1.66
C GLY A 56 2.73 -9.12 -2.42
N ARG A 57 2.43 -10.42 -2.30
CA ARG A 57 3.10 -11.47 -3.08
C ARG A 57 2.79 -11.39 -4.56
N ALA A 58 1.53 -11.16 -4.92
CA ALA A 58 1.11 -11.04 -6.31
C ALA A 58 1.78 -9.83 -6.98
N ASP A 59 1.85 -8.70 -6.28
CA ASP A 59 2.51 -7.48 -6.77
C ASP A 59 4.02 -7.66 -6.95
N ALA A 60 4.71 -8.27 -5.98
CA ALA A 60 6.16 -8.53 -6.09
C ALA A 60 6.51 -9.52 -7.21
N ARG A 61 5.64 -10.50 -7.50
CA ARG A 61 5.84 -11.44 -8.62
C ARG A 61 5.58 -10.79 -9.98
N ALA A 62 4.60 -9.89 -10.06
CA ALA A 62 4.26 -9.20 -11.31
C ALA A 62 5.26 -8.09 -11.66
N ASN A 63 5.86 -7.44 -10.65
CA ASN A 63 6.81 -6.34 -10.81
C ASN A 63 8.12 -6.64 -10.06
N PRO A 64 9.09 -7.31 -10.73
CA PRO A 64 10.39 -7.61 -10.14
C PRO A 64 11.19 -6.36 -9.75
N ASP A 65 11.00 -5.27 -10.48
CA ASP A 65 11.60 -3.97 -10.18
C ASP A 65 10.81 -3.25 -9.06
N PRO A 66 11.43 -2.97 -7.89
CA PRO A 66 10.76 -2.31 -6.77
C PRO A 66 10.14 -0.95 -7.11
N ASP A 67 10.78 -0.20 -8.00
CA ASP A 67 10.38 1.18 -8.33
C ASP A 67 9.12 1.24 -9.21
N ARG A 68 8.73 0.10 -9.81
CA ARG A 68 7.54 -0.01 -10.68
C ARG A 68 6.32 -0.61 -10.00
N ARG A 69 6.39 -0.87 -8.70
CA ARG A 69 5.31 -1.53 -7.94
C ARG A 69 4.09 -0.65 -7.78
N GLY A 70 2.92 -1.28 -7.68
CA GLY A 70 1.68 -0.56 -7.46
C GLY A 70 1.58 0.06 -6.06
N ASP A 71 0.90 1.20 -5.95
CA ASP A 71 0.56 1.81 -4.66
C ASP A 71 -0.58 1.04 -3.99
N LEU A 72 -0.20 -0.03 -3.31
CA LEU A 72 -1.09 -0.84 -2.47
C LEU A 72 -1.50 -0.11 -1.19
N SER A 73 -0.69 0.85 -0.71
CA SER A 73 -1.00 1.62 0.50
C SER A 73 -2.26 2.47 0.29
N MET A 74 -2.31 3.25 -0.78
CA MET A 74 -3.49 4.04 -1.16
C MET A 74 -4.72 3.14 -1.37
N THR A 75 -4.52 1.99 -2.02
CA THR A 75 -5.58 1.02 -2.30
C THR A 75 -6.22 0.47 -1.02
N TRP A 76 -5.40 0.07 -0.05
CA TRP A 76 -5.87 -0.49 1.21
C TRP A 76 -6.40 0.58 2.17
N LEU A 77 -5.87 1.81 2.11
CA LEU A 77 -6.40 2.94 2.87
C LEU A 77 -7.82 3.28 2.42
N LEU A 78 -8.05 3.44 1.12
CA LEU A 78 -9.38 3.72 0.57
C LEU A 78 -10.35 2.56 0.81
N ALA A 79 -9.89 1.31 0.68
CA ALA A 79 -10.71 0.14 0.97
C ALA A 79 -11.14 0.09 2.45
N GLY A 80 -10.22 0.34 3.38
CA GLY A 80 -10.50 0.39 4.81
C GLY A 80 -11.45 1.54 5.19
N LEU A 81 -11.23 2.73 4.64
CA LEU A 81 -12.10 3.89 4.86
C LEU A 81 -13.53 3.62 4.37
N PHE A 82 -13.65 3.12 3.13
CA PHE A 82 -14.95 2.74 2.58
C PHE A 82 -15.62 1.65 3.41
N ALA A 83 -14.87 0.62 3.82
CA ALA A 83 -15.39 -0.45 4.67
C ALA A 83 -15.92 0.07 6.01
N GLY A 84 -15.17 0.97 6.66
CA GLY A 84 -15.57 1.59 7.92
C GLY A 84 -16.88 2.38 7.81
N ILE A 85 -16.97 3.29 6.84
CA ILE A 85 -18.15 4.15 6.65
C ILE A 85 -19.37 3.32 6.27
N VAL A 86 -19.24 2.43 5.29
CA VAL A 86 -20.35 1.62 4.79
C VAL A 86 -20.83 0.63 5.85
N SER A 87 -19.91 -0.05 6.55
CA SER A 87 -20.32 -0.98 7.62
C SER A 87 -20.97 -0.27 8.80
N GLY A 88 -20.48 0.91 9.19
CA GLY A 88 -21.10 1.73 10.24
C GLY A 88 -22.50 2.19 9.86
N ALA A 89 -22.67 2.71 8.64
CA ALA A 89 -23.98 3.12 8.13
C ALA A 89 -24.98 1.95 8.06
N VAL A 90 -24.53 0.78 7.59
CA VAL A 90 -25.38 -0.42 7.53
C VAL A 90 -25.72 -0.95 8.92
N ALA A 91 -24.75 -1.00 9.84
CA ALA A 91 -24.99 -1.44 11.22
C ALA A 91 -25.98 -0.52 11.94
N TRP A 92 -25.85 0.79 11.77
CA TRP A 92 -26.83 1.76 12.26
C TRP A 92 -28.22 1.53 11.66
N PHE A 93 -28.30 1.32 10.34
CA PHE A 93 -29.58 1.05 9.67
C PHE A 93 -30.25 -0.22 10.22
N ILE A 94 -29.48 -1.30 10.45
CA ILE A 94 -30.00 -2.53 11.05
C ILE A 94 -30.49 -2.29 12.47
N HIS A 95 -29.79 -1.47 13.27
CA HIS A 95 -30.19 -1.13 14.64
C HIS A 95 -31.57 -0.44 14.71
N LEU A 96 -32.02 0.25 13.64
CA LEU A 96 -33.37 0.83 13.61
C LEU A 96 -34.45 -0.24 13.78
N PHE A 97 -34.23 -1.44 13.26
CA PHE A 97 -35.17 -2.56 13.31
C PHE A 97 -34.80 -3.59 14.39
N TYR A 98 -33.53 -3.68 14.79
CA TYR A 98 -33.02 -4.68 15.72
C TYR A 98 -32.31 -4.03 16.91
N LYS A 99 -33.06 -3.77 18.00
CA LYS A 99 -32.58 -3.02 19.17
C LYS A 99 -31.52 -3.73 20.01
N SER A 100 -31.33 -5.04 19.83
CA SER A 100 -30.26 -5.77 20.50
C SER A 100 -28.87 -5.51 19.89
N LEU A 101 -28.77 -4.74 18.80
CA LEU A 101 -27.48 -4.30 18.28
C LEU A 101 -26.91 -3.20 19.17
N TYR A 102 -25.70 -3.41 19.70
CA TYR A 102 -24.97 -2.41 20.48
C TYR A 102 -24.41 -1.33 19.53
N VAL A 103 -25.21 -0.28 19.35
CA VAL A 103 -24.91 0.91 18.54
C VAL A 103 -25.25 2.14 19.38
N GLU A 104 -24.27 3.02 19.61
CA GLU A 104 -24.50 4.23 20.42
C GLU A 104 -25.26 5.32 19.64
N GLY A 105 -24.91 5.56 18.37
CA GLY A 105 -25.54 6.58 17.53
C GLY A 105 -24.84 6.77 16.18
N LEU A 106 -25.56 7.30 15.18
CA LEU A 106 -25.08 7.41 13.78
C LEU A 106 -23.72 8.12 13.66
N ILE A 107 -23.54 9.23 14.39
CA ILE A 107 -22.30 10.01 14.33
C ILE A 107 -21.11 9.19 14.85
N ASN A 108 -21.27 8.46 15.97
CA ASN A 108 -20.20 7.61 16.52
C ASN A 108 -19.86 6.45 15.58
N GLU A 109 -20.85 5.92 14.88
CA GLU A 109 -20.65 4.84 13.90
C GLU A 109 -19.86 5.31 12.68
N LEU A 110 -20.19 6.49 12.14
CA LEU A 110 -19.53 7.04 10.95
C LEU A 110 -18.17 7.69 11.24
N THR A 111 -17.81 7.88 12.50
CA THR A 111 -16.55 8.52 12.91
C THR A 111 -15.64 7.53 13.64
N THR A 112 -15.93 7.22 14.91
CA THR A 112 -15.09 6.39 15.76
C THR A 112 -14.97 4.96 15.24
N PHE A 113 -16.11 4.29 15.00
CA PHE A 113 -16.09 2.91 14.51
C PHE A 113 -15.57 2.83 13.07
N ALA A 114 -15.94 3.80 12.22
CA ALA A 114 -15.41 3.88 10.87
C ALA A 114 -13.88 4.07 10.87
N ALA A 115 -13.35 4.99 11.69
CA ALA A 115 -11.91 5.23 11.81
C ALA A 115 -11.17 4.01 12.38
N PHE A 116 -11.74 3.36 13.40
CA PHE A 116 -11.19 2.12 13.95
C PHE A 116 -11.10 1.03 12.88
N THR A 117 -12.20 0.79 12.15
CA THR A 117 -12.24 -0.21 11.08
C THR A 117 -11.25 0.13 9.97
N ALA A 118 -11.18 1.41 9.57
CA ALA A 118 -10.27 1.87 8.53
C ALA A 118 -8.81 1.67 8.94
N LEU A 119 -8.42 2.05 10.15
CA LEU A 119 -7.08 1.86 10.68
C LEU A 119 -6.73 0.38 10.81
N LEU A 120 -7.64 -0.43 11.34
CA LEU A 120 -7.42 -1.86 11.49
C LEU A 120 -7.21 -2.52 10.13
N VAL A 121 -8.09 -2.25 9.15
CA VAL A 121 -7.93 -2.80 7.80
C VAL A 121 -6.64 -2.34 7.16
N PHE A 122 -6.35 -1.03 7.23
CA PHE A 122 -5.17 -0.44 6.61
C PHE A 122 -3.87 -0.99 7.19
N LEU A 123 -3.69 -0.95 8.51
CA LEU A 123 -2.44 -1.35 9.15
C LEU A 123 -2.18 -2.84 8.99
N ILE A 124 -3.20 -3.66 9.19
CA ILE A 124 -3.06 -5.12 9.12
C ILE A 124 -2.83 -5.58 7.68
N ALA A 125 -3.53 -4.97 6.71
CA ALA A 125 -3.30 -5.28 5.31
C ALA A 125 -1.93 -4.80 4.85
N LEU A 126 -1.50 -3.59 5.24
CA LEU A 126 -0.19 -3.06 4.89
C LEU A 126 0.93 -3.93 5.45
N LEU A 127 0.78 -4.41 6.70
CA LEU A 127 1.70 -5.38 7.30
C LEU A 127 1.74 -6.70 6.49
N GLY A 128 0.57 -7.20 6.06
CA GLY A 128 0.50 -8.36 5.17
C GLY A 128 1.23 -8.10 3.85
N VAL A 129 0.98 -6.96 3.21
CA VAL A 129 1.60 -6.57 1.93
C VAL A 129 3.12 -6.49 2.04
N THR A 130 3.64 -5.83 3.08
CA THR A 130 5.09 -5.67 3.27
C THR A 130 5.78 -7.01 3.49
N ILE A 131 5.21 -7.88 4.34
CA ILE A 131 5.71 -9.24 4.54
C ILE A 131 5.62 -10.06 3.24
N GLY A 132 4.54 -9.88 2.48
CA GLY A 132 4.31 -10.57 1.22
C GLY A 132 5.35 -10.21 0.16
N ARG A 133 5.68 -8.93 0.04
CA ARG A 133 6.75 -8.43 -0.83
C ARG A 133 8.10 -8.96 -0.39
N TRP A 134 8.44 -8.83 0.89
CA TRP A 134 9.70 -9.28 1.46
C TRP A 134 9.97 -10.78 1.20
N LEU A 135 8.94 -11.62 1.34
CA LEU A 135 9.07 -13.07 1.18
C LEU A 135 9.28 -13.49 -0.30
N VAL A 136 8.89 -12.64 -1.26
CA VAL A 136 9.21 -12.85 -2.68
C VAL A 136 10.60 -12.31 -2.98
N ASP A 137 10.92 -11.11 -2.52
CA ASP A 137 12.19 -10.42 -2.80
C ASP A 137 13.40 -11.17 -2.28
N ARG A 138 13.28 -11.84 -1.12
CA ARG A 138 14.35 -12.67 -0.56
C ARG A 138 14.77 -13.84 -1.48
N ASN A 139 13.90 -14.26 -2.39
CA ASN A 139 14.13 -15.38 -3.31
C ASN A 139 14.41 -14.92 -4.75
N ALA A 140 14.41 -13.61 -5.02
CA ALA A 140 14.60 -13.08 -6.36
C ALA A 140 16.09 -13.01 -6.73
N PRO A 141 16.49 -13.45 -7.95
CA PRO A 141 17.84 -13.21 -8.45
C PRO A 141 18.14 -11.70 -8.51
N PRO A 142 19.40 -11.27 -8.29
CA PRO A 142 19.77 -9.87 -8.39
C PRO A 142 19.37 -9.32 -9.76
N VAL A 143 18.53 -8.28 -9.78
CA VAL A 143 18.11 -7.61 -11.01
C VAL A 143 19.35 -6.98 -11.62
N THR A 144 19.85 -7.55 -12.72
CA THR A 144 20.86 -6.91 -13.56
C THR A 144 20.24 -5.65 -14.15
N ARG A 145 20.44 -4.51 -13.48
CA ARG A 145 20.21 -3.19 -14.07
C ARG A 145 21.12 -3.10 -15.29
N HIS A 146 20.58 -3.36 -16.48
CA HIS A 146 21.24 -2.96 -17.71
C HIS A 146 21.27 -1.44 -17.67
N ARG A 147 22.42 -0.88 -17.31
CA ARG A 147 22.74 0.54 -17.45
C ARG A 147 22.70 0.85 -18.94
N SER A 148 21.50 1.08 -19.46
CA SER A 148 21.32 1.60 -20.82
C SER A 148 21.70 3.07 -20.75
N GLY A 149 22.95 3.38 -21.09
CA GLY A 149 23.48 4.75 -21.07
C GLY A 149 24.88 4.90 -20.48
N ASP A 150 25.75 3.90 -20.60
CA ASP A 150 27.20 4.10 -20.37
C ASP A 150 27.87 4.80 -21.58
N ASP A 151 27.30 4.72 -22.78
CA ASP A 151 27.91 5.30 -23.99
C ASP A 151 27.58 6.80 -24.20
N GLU A 152 26.49 7.32 -23.62
CA GLU A 152 26.01 8.69 -23.88
C GLU A 152 26.32 9.69 -22.75
N ARG A 153 26.83 9.20 -21.60
CA ARG A 153 27.16 10.05 -20.43
C ARG A 153 28.63 10.49 -20.35
N ALA A 154 29.51 9.96 -21.20
CA ALA A 154 30.90 10.40 -21.24
C ALA A 154 31.02 11.90 -21.55
N ASP A 155 30.09 12.45 -22.34
CA ASP A 155 30.09 13.87 -22.73
C ASP A 155 29.51 14.82 -21.68
N THR A 156 28.83 14.32 -20.64
CA THR A 156 28.22 15.17 -19.59
C THR A 156 28.89 15.03 -18.22
N ASP A 157 29.82 14.09 -18.06
CA ASP A 157 30.55 13.92 -16.82
C ASP A 157 31.78 14.85 -16.78
N VAL A 158 31.57 16.04 -16.21
CA VAL A 158 32.60 17.07 -16.02
C VAL A 158 33.81 16.54 -15.25
N PHE A 159 33.63 15.48 -14.44
CA PHE A 159 34.70 14.86 -13.67
C PHE A 159 35.51 13.81 -14.47
N ALA A 160 34.94 13.27 -15.55
CA ALA A 160 35.67 12.40 -16.48
C ALA A 160 36.60 13.22 -17.39
N ALA A 161 36.17 14.41 -17.81
CA ALA A 161 36.97 15.33 -18.62
C ALA A 161 38.23 15.83 -17.91
N VAL A 162 38.20 15.97 -16.58
CA VAL A 162 39.33 16.45 -15.76
C VAL A 162 40.36 15.35 -15.47
N ASN A 163 39.98 14.08 -15.54
CA ASN A 163 40.87 12.95 -15.26
C ASN A 163 41.59 12.39 -16.50
N GLN A 164 41.52 13.05 -17.66
CA GLN A 164 42.36 12.67 -18.79
C GLN A 164 43.84 12.92 -18.43
N PRO A 165 44.71 11.89 -18.48
CA PRO A 165 46.14 12.08 -18.24
C PRO A 165 46.71 12.98 -19.34
N GLU A 166 47.47 14.00 -18.93
CA GLU A 166 48.20 14.91 -19.82
C GLU A 166 49.17 14.10 -20.71
N GLY A 167 48.73 13.77 -21.92
CA GLY A 167 49.52 12.94 -22.82
C GLY A 167 48.86 12.82 -24.18
N GLU A 168 48.87 13.93 -24.92
CA GLU A 168 48.69 14.12 -26.37
C GLU A 168 47.72 15.26 -26.67
N ARG A 169 48.27 16.48 -26.70
CA ARG A 169 47.68 17.58 -27.48
C ARG A 169 48.74 18.07 -28.45
N THR A 170 48.89 17.34 -29.54
CA THR A 170 49.57 17.83 -30.75
C THR A 170 48.48 18.09 -31.77
N GLU A 171 47.87 19.26 -31.73
CA GLU A 171 47.25 19.82 -32.93
C GLU A 171 47.65 21.29 -33.06
N GLU A 172 48.41 21.49 -34.12
CA GLU A 172 48.94 22.70 -34.70
C GLU A 172 47.80 23.66 -35.06
N TYR A 173 47.72 24.79 -34.36
CA TYR A 173 46.87 25.90 -34.80
C TYR A 173 47.64 26.69 -35.85
N GLU A 174 47.40 26.39 -37.13
CA GLU A 174 47.82 27.23 -38.25
C GLU A 174 47.02 28.54 -38.21
N THR A 175 47.63 29.58 -37.65
CA THR A 175 47.11 30.96 -37.70
C THR A 175 47.29 31.51 -39.11
N VAL A 176 46.21 31.51 -39.91
CA VAL A 176 46.16 32.28 -41.17
C VAL A 176 46.03 33.76 -40.82
N GLU A 177 47.17 34.45 -40.78
CA GLU A 177 47.27 35.90 -40.64
C GLU A 177 46.92 36.56 -41.99
N THR A 178 45.63 36.89 -42.21
CA THR A 178 45.25 37.78 -43.32
C THR A 178 45.75 39.20 -43.04
N ARG A 179 46.97 39.48 -43.49
CA ARG A 179 47.55 40.82 -43.58
C ARG A 179 46.75 41.65 -44.59
N ARG A 180 46.01 42.63 -44.06
CA ARG A 180 45.31 43.66 -44.84
C ARG A 180 46.25 44.84 -45.02
N ASP A 181 46.90 44.95 -46.18
CA ASP A 181 47.60 46.17 -46.58
C ASP A 181 46.94 46.79 -47.83
N LYS A 182 46.95 48.13 -47.81
CA LYS A 182 46.41 49.07 -48.78
C LYS A 182 47.29 49.18 -50.03
#